data_AF-A0A1V5LUK6-F1
#
_entry.id   AF-A0A1V5LUK6-F1
#
_cell.length_a   1.000
_cell.length_b   1.000
_cell.length_c   1.000
_cell.angle_alpha   90.00
_cell.angle_beta   90.00
_cell.angle_gamma   90.00
#
_symmetry.space_group_name_H-M   'P 1'
#
loop_
_entity.id
_entity.type
_entity.pdbx_description
1 polymer ?
#
loop_
_entity_poly.entity_id
_entity_poly.type
_entity_poly.pdbx_seq_one_letter_code
_entity_poly.pdbx_strand_id
1 'polypeptide(L)'
;MEESGKNRTPDKLPASEAVGLYAACDGAIRTLIEIMHPRVAIGIGSFAEARLKAALAGIDIRIDRLLHPSPANPQANAGWGSFADAKFTELGLR
;
A
#
# COMPACT_ATOMS: atom_id res chain seq x y z
N MET A 1 -7.22 -15.49 16.47
CA MET A 1 -6.72 -14.19 16.96
C MET A 1 -5.65 -14.48 18.00
N GLU A 2 -4.52 -13.78 17.99
CA GLU A 2 -3.43 -14.03 18.96
C GLU A 2 -3.98 -13.93 20.39
N GLU A 3 -3.66 -14.89 21.26
CA GLU A 3 -4.17 -14.91 22.66
C GLU A 3 -3.78 -13.65 23.46
N SER A 4 -2.66 -13.02 23.07
CA SER A 4 -2.17 -11.77 23.66
C SER A 4 -2.95 -10.51 23.25
N GLY A 5 -3.88 -10.60 22.29
CA GLY A 5 -4.57 -9.44 21.71
C GLY A 5 -3.67 -8.53 20.85
N LYS A 6 -2.41 -8.92 20.62
CA LYS A 6 -1.46 -8.18 19.78
C LYS A 6 -1.96 -8.12 18.33
N ASN A 7 -1.79 -6.95 17.70
CA ASN A 7 -2.13 -6.78 16.30
C ASN A 7 -1.34 -7.74 15.39
N ARG A 8 -2.07 -8.52 14.58
CA ARG A 8 -1.53 -9.45 13.58
C ARG A 8 -1.74 -8.85 12.19
N THR A 9 -0.67 -8.37 11.59
CA THR A 9 -0.71 -7.76 10.26
C THR A 9 -0.71 -8.85 9.17
N PRO A 10 -1.21 -8.57 7.95
CA PRO A 10 -1.31 -9.58 6.90
C PRO A 10 0.02 -10.24 6.52
N ASP A 11 1.14 -9.53 6.65
CA ASP A 11 2.50 -10.07 6.42
C ASP A 11 2.94 -11.10 7.48
N LYS A 12 2.23 -11.17 8.61
CA LYS A 12 2.49 -12.12 9.71
C LYS A 12 1.54 -13.32 9.69
N LEU A 13 0.67 -13.42 8.68
CA LEU A 13 -0.18 -14.59 8.48
C LEU A 13 0.63 -15.74 7.87
N PRO A 14 0.33 -17.00 8.24
CA PRO A 14 0.83 -18.17 7.54
C PRO A 14 0.47 -18.09 6.06
N ALA A 15 1.35 -18.60 5.20
CA ALA A 15 1.14 -18.55 3.76
C ALA A 15 -0.21 -19.14 3.33
N SER A 16 -0.65 -20.23 3.96
CA SER A 16 -1.95 -20.88 3.70
C SER A 16 -3.16 -19.95 3.93
N GLU A 17 -3.08 -19.05 4.91
CA GLU A 17 -4.12 -18.05 5.17
C GLU A 17 -3.94 -16.81 4.26
N ALA A 18 -2.70 -16.37 4.10
CA ALA A 18 -2.37 -15.15 3.37
C ALA A 18 -2.74 -15.25 1.88
N VAL A 19 -2.59 -16.41 1.23
CA VAL A 19 -2.87 -16.59 -0.20
C VAL A 19 -4.32 -16.23 -0.54
N GLY A 20 -5.29 -16.76 0.20
CA GLY A 20 -6.71 -16.49 -0.04
C GLY A 20 -7.08 -15.03 0.22
N LEU A 21 -6.55 -14.46 1.30
CA LEU A 21 -6.73 -13.03 1.63
C LEU A 21 -6.19 -12.14 0.50
N TYR A 22 -4.96 -12.39 0.08
CA TYR A 22 -4.28 -11.62 -0.95
C TYR A 22 -4.98 -11.72 -2.30
N ALA A 23 -5.43 -12.90 -2.71
CA ALA A 23 -6.21 -13.07 -3.93
C ALA A 23 -7.49 -12.23 -3.92
N ALA A 24 -8.24 -12.25 -2.82
CA ALA A 24 -9.47 -11.47 -2.69
C ALA A 24 -9.19 -9.95 -2.70
N CYS A 25 -8.18 -9.49 -1.96
CA CYS A 25 -7.81 -8.08 -1.92
C CYS A 25 -7.29 -7.58 -3.27
N ASP A 26 -6.50 -8.38 -3.99
CA ASP A 26 -5.97 -8.00 -5.30
C ASP A 26 -7.09 -7.88 -6.33
N GLY A 27 -8.07 -8.77 -6.30
CA GLY A 27 -9.28 -8.67 -7.13
C GLY A 27 -10.00 -7.35 -6.88
N ALA A 28 -10.22 -6.98 -5.63
CA ALA A 28 -10.85 -5.71 -5.26
C ALA A 28 -10.04 -4.49 -5.73
N ILE A 29 -8.70 -4.54 -5.60
CA ILE A 29 -7.82 -3.48 -6.10
C ILE A 29 -7.98 -3.31 -7.62
N ARG A 30 -7.97 -4.41 -8.39
CA ARG A 30 -8.19 -4.36 -9.85
C ARG A 30 -9.53 -3.72 -10.20
N THR A 31 -10.61 -4.13 -9.55
CA THR A 31 -11.94 -3.54 -9.75
C THR A 31 -11.95 -2.04 -9.44
N LEU A 32 -11.28 -1.60 -8.37
CA LEU A 32 -11.19 -0.17 -8.06
C LEU A 32 -10.42 0.62 -9.12
N ILE A 33 -9.30 0.09 -9.63
CA ILE A 33 -8.55 0.74 -10.72
C ILE A 33 -9.39 0.83 -12.00
N GLU A 34 -10.13 -0.23 -12.33
CA GLU A 34 -11.03 -0.26 -13.48
C GLU A 34 -12.17 0.75 -13.36
N ILE A 35 -12.77 0.91 -12.18
CA ILE A 35 -13.89 1.86 -11.97
C ILE A 35 -13.41 3.31 -11.91
N MET A 36 -12.31 3.56 -11.18
CA MET A 36 -11.86 4.92 -10.90
C MET A 36 -10.97 5.51 -11.99
N HIS A 37 -10.37 4.68 -12.84
CA HIS A 37 -9.40 5.07 -13.86
C HIS A 37 -8.32 6.06 -13.35
N PRO A 38 -7.64 5.79 -12.22
CA PRO A 38 -6.67 6.73 -11.69
C PRO A 38 -5.40 6.76 -12.55
N ARG A 39 -4.79 7.94 -12.67
CA ARG A 39 -3.49 8.11 -13.35
C ARG A 39 -2.34 7.42 -12.60
N VAL A 40 -2.44 7.32 -11.28
CA VAL A 40 -1.40 6.82 -10.38
C VAL A 40 -2.03 6.04 -9.23
N ALA A 41 -1.44 4.90 -8.87
CA ALA A 41 -1.73 4.18 -7.64
C ALA A 41 -0.55 4.30 -6.66
N ILE A 42 -0.79 4.80 -5.44
CA ILE A 42 0.27 5.06 -4.46
C ILE A 42 0.13 4.12 -3.27
N GLY A 43 1.13 3.28 -3.04
CA GLY A 43 1.21 2.46 -1.83
C GLY A 43 1.67 3.32 -0.65
N ILE A 44 0.95 3.25 0.47
CA ILE A 44 1.39 3.87 1.73
C ILE A 44 2.23 2.86 2.50
N GLY A 45 3.55 3.02 2.46
CA GLY A 45 4.50 2.03 2.97
C GLY A 45 4.85 0.92 1.98
N SER A 46 5.92 0.19 2.29
CA SER A 46 6.49 -0.85 1.41
C SER A 46 5.54 -2.04 1.19
N PHE A 47 4.80 -2.44 2.22
CA PHE A 47 3.81 -3.51 2.11
C PHE A 47 2.74 -3.19 1.05
N ALA A 48 2.12 -2.01 1.16
CA ALA A 48 1.07 -1.59 0.24
C ALA A 48 1.61 -1.42 -1.21
N GLU A 49 2.80 -0.87 -1.38
CA GLU A 49 3.46 -0.79 -2.70
C GLU A 49 3.65 -2.19 -3.31
N ALA A 50 4.16 -3.14 -2.53
CA ALA A 50 4.36 -4.52 -3.01
C ALA A 50 3.03 -5.19 -3.39
N ARG A 51 1.97 -4.97 -2.60
CA ARG A 51 0.62 -5.47 -2.93
C ARG A 51 0.06 -4.83 -4.19
N LEU A 52 0.20 -3.53 -4.40
CA LEU A 52 -0.21 -2.87 -5.65
C LEU A 52 0.54 -3.43 -6.86
N LYS A 53 1.86 -3.61 -6.77
CA LYS A 53 2.66 -4.19 -7.86
C LYS A 53 2.23 -5.61 -8.21
N ALA A 54 1.93 -6.44 -7.20
CA ALA A 54 1.41 -7.79 -7.43
C ALA A 54 -0.01 -7.75 -8.03
N ALA A 55 -0.91 -6.98 -7.41
CA ALA A 55 -2.30 -6.88 -7.80
C ALA A 55 -2.49 -6.27 -9.19
N LEU A 56 -1.58 -5.41 -9.65
CA LEU A 56 -1.70 -4.68 -10.91
C LEU A 56 -0.68 -5.12 -11.95
N ALA A 57 -0.02 -6.26 -11.74
CA ALA A 57 0.87 -6.85 -12.73
C ALA A 57 0.13 -7.01 -14.08
N GLY A 58 0.75 -6.47 -15.14
CA GLY A 58 0.19 -6.45 -16.50
C GLY A 58 -0.80 -5.32 -16.80
N ILE A 59 -1.12 -4.45 -15.84
CA ILE A 59 -1.95 -3.26 -16.05
C ILE A 59 -1.04 -2.05 -16.26
N ASP A 60 -1.29 -1.28 -17.33
CA ASP A 60 -0.56 -0.05 -17.62
C ASP A 60 -1.04 1.09 -16.70
N ILE A 61 -0.48 1.13 -15.50
CA ILE A 61 -0.72 2.18 -14.50
C ILE A 61 0.58 2.49 -13.76
N ARG A 62 0.83 3.78 -13.52
CA ARG A 62 1.97 4.20 -12.71
C ARG A 62 1.74 3.85 -11.25
N ILE A 63 2.64 3.06 -10.68
CA ILE A 63 2.65 2.71 -9.26
C ILE A 63 3.80 3.43 -8.58
N ASP A 64 3.53 4.10 -7.45
CA ASP A 64 4.54 4.76 -6.63
C ASP A 64 4.32 4.48 -5.13
N ARG A 65 5.18 5.02 -4.28
CA ARG A 65 5.10 4.84 -2.83
C ARG A 65 5.27 6.14 -2.06
N LEU A 66 4.47 6.26 -1.01
CA LEU A 66 4.68 7.19 0.10
C LEU A 66 5.23 6.47 1.32
N LEU A 67 5.95 7.23 2.15
CA LEU A 67 6.31 6.76 3.49
C LEU A 67 5.04 6.41 4.28
N HIS A 68 5.06 5.35 5.08
CA HIS A 68 3.93 5.08 5.96
C HIS A 68 3.92 6.09 7.13
N PRO A 69 2.77 6.69 7.49
CA PRO A 69 2.68 7.71 8.55
C PRO A 69 2.76 7.16 9.98
N SER A 70 3.14 5.89 10.15
CA SER A 70 3.08 5.27 11.48
C SER A 70 4.20 5.84 12.36
N PRO A 71 3.93 6.14 13.64
CA PRO A 71 4.95 6.62 14.56
C PRO A 71 6.06 5.59 14.81
N ALA A 72 5.83 4.32 14.45
CA ALA A 72 6.86 3.28 14.48
C ALA A 72 8.04 3.57 13.52
N ASN A 73 7.87 4.48 12.56
CA ASN A 73 8.96 4.93 11.68
C ASN A 73 9.51 6.29 12.15
N PRO A 74 10.78 6.38 12.58
CA PRO A 74 11.39 7.64 12.98
C PRO A 74 11.33 8.74 11.92
N GLN A 75 11.40 8.38 10.63
CA GLN A 75 11.32 9.35 9.54
C GLN A 75 9.92 9.98 9.42
N ALA A 76 8.86 9.24 9.76
CA ALA A 76 7.51 9.78 9.76
C ALA A 76 7.32 10.83 10.88
N ASN A 77 7.98 10.63 12.02
CA ASN A 77 7.93 11.56 13.15
C ASN A 77 8.67 12.88 12.88
N ALA A 78 9.60 12.90 11.92
CA ALA A 78 10.37 14.09 11.55
C ALA A 78 9.61 15.08 10.64
N GLY A 79 8.33 14.82 10.33
CA GLY A 79 7.51 15.69 9.48
C GLY A 79 6.94 14.98 8.26
N TRP A 80 6.12 13.94 8.47
CA TRP A 80 5.53 13.15 7.39
C TRP A 80 4.82 13.97 6.31
N GLY A 81 4.08 15.03 6.69
CA GLY A 81 3.37 15.90 5.75
C GLY A 81 4.30 16.53 4.71
N SER A 82 5.45 17.05 5.13
CA SER A 82 6.44 17.63 4.22
C SER A 82 7.04 16.60 3.26
N PHE A 83 7.27 15.36 3.72
CA PHE A 83 7.70 14.27 2.85
C PHE A 83 6.63 13.88 1.83
N ALA A 84 5.36 13.81 2.25
CA ALA A 84 4.26 13.51 1.37
C ALA A 84 4.08 14.61 0.30
N ASP A 85 4.15 15.88 0.70
CA ASP A 85 4.05 17.03 -0.19
C ASP A 85 5.18 17.05 -1.23
N ALA A 86 6.43 16.84 -0.79
CA ALA A 86 7.57 16.75 -1.70
C ALA A 86 7.39 15.61 -2.71
N LYS A 87 6.89 14.45 -2.26
CA LYS A 87 6.62 13.32 -3.15
C LYS A 87 5.49 13.64 -4.13
N PHE A 88 4.39 14.25 -3.71
CA PHE A 88 3.33 14.62 -4.65
C PHE A 88 3.79 15.63 -5.71
N THR A 89 4.64 16.59 -5.35
CA THR A 89 5.28 17.50 -6.31
C THR A 89 6.17 16.75 -7.30
N GLU A 90 7.01 15.81 -6.84
CA GLU A 90 7.83 14.95 -7.71
C GLU A 90 6.99 14.13 -8.71
N LEU A 91 5.80 13.69 -8.28
CA LEU A 91 4.86 12.95 -9.12
C LEU A 91 4.02 13.83 -10.06
N GLY A 92 4.11 15.16 -9.93
CA GLY A 92 3.27 16.10 -10.67
C GLY A 92 1.78 15.97 -10.31
N LEU A 93 1.49 15.76 -9.02
CA LEU A 93 0.14 15.62 -8.45
C LEU A 93 -0.30 16.84 -7.62
N ARG A 94 0.54 17.87 -7.55
CA ARG A 94 0.29 19.13 -6.84
C ARG A 94 0.65 20.31 -7.73
#